data_AF-A8BGY7-F1
#
_entry.id   AF-A8BGY7-F1
#
_cell.length_a   1.000
_cell.length_b   1.000
_cell.length_c   1.000
_cell.angle_alpha   90.00
_cell.angle_beta   90.00
_cell.angle_gamma   90.00
#
_symmetry.space_group_name_H-M   'P 1'
#
loop_
_entity.id
_entity.type
_entity.pdbx_description
1 polymer ?
#
loop_
_entity_poly.entity_id
_entity_poly.type
_entity_poly.pdbx_seq_one_letter_code
_entity_poly.pdbx_strand_id
1 'polypeptide(L)'
;MDFDTFEKSARQNIGLADAARVSGRLKILRRLQSTCKFEYPKILGILKQKDHDKWITDLYNCLVKDKKSLAEFRANYTDIQASKAAEQAAKDQRLSTELSNSVKKYNQEKQEFISASTVIGKSTQIDKRMTRSADIPLASEVRTPDTLAKALDVFSREFFESNIVPRPDPTPELLDPPYDPNYLLFQARIYAIRYDYRVQGVEGKEATCAARVSIIAGILGGDVREATRCWDFYFKAGIVHDAKCIESFALLYVLFLARYSFIDTNRKHQLTKLIEQLYAMAHPDAALDPPQEIQPFTPSAIMVVHIDCLHTAVKEGTYNDRLLSLIGGFIVYSAEISYGLKDLESHALSKCVRLLIRQIKGFQKEA
;
A
#
# COMPACT_ATOMS: atom_id res chain seq x y z
N MET A 1 21.93 -43.54 0.88
CA MET A 1 21.50 -42.14 1.09
C MET A 1 19.98 -42.15 1.20
N ASP A 2 19.42 -41.63 2.28
CA ASP A 2 17.97 -41.43 2.40
C ASP A 2 17.53 -40.14 1.66
N PHE A 3 16.23 -39.99 1.44
CA PHE A 3 15.69 -38.86 0.68
C PHE A 3 15.92 -37.53 1.39
N ASP A 4 15.87 -37.48 2.72
CA ASP A 4 16.03 -36.24 3.48
C ASP A 4 17.48 -35.72 3.42
N THR A 5 18.47 -36.61 3.42
CA THR A 5 19.90 -36.30 3.21
C THR A 5 20.15 -35.85 1.76
N PHE A 6 19.51 -36.50 0.80
CA PHE A 6 19.54 -36.09 -0.60
C PHE A 6 18.90 -34.71 -0.80
N GLU A 7 17.75 -34.44 -0.19
CA GLU A 7 17.04 -33.16 -0.28
C GLU A 7 17.87 -32.01 0.30
N LYS A 8 18.54 -32.22 1.44
CA LYS A 8 19.48 -31.25 2.00
C LYS A 8 20.65 -30.98 1.04
N SER A 9 21.26 -32.02 0.49
CA SER A 9 22.38 -31.91 -0.45
C SER A 9 21.96 -31.23 -1.76
N ALA A 10 20.75 -31.52 -2.23
CA ALA A 10 20.17 -30.93 -3.43
C ALA A 10 19.93 -29.43 -3.29
N ARG A 11 19.65 -28.93 -2.07
CA ARG A 11 19.38 -27.50 -1.80
C ARG A 11 20.64 -26.69 -1.51
N GLN A 12 21.80 -27.33 -1.33
CA GLN A 12 23.06 -26.63 -1.11
C GLN A 12 23.55 -25.92 -2.38
N ASN A 13 24.07 -24.70 -2.19
CA ASN A 13 24.69 -23.88 -3.24
C ASN A 13 23.78 -23.69 -4.47
N ILE A 14 22.53 -23.27 -4.24
CA ILE A 14 21.55 -22.93 -5.28
C ILE A 14 21.22 -21.45 -5.20
N GLY A 15 21.30 -20.75 -6.33
CA GLY A 15 20.84 -19.36 -6.45
C GLY A 15 19.31 -19.25 -6.49
N LEU A 16 18.76 -18.10 -6.09
CA LEU A 16 17.32 -17.82 -6.01
C LEU A 16 16.55 -18.19 -7.29
N ALA A 17 17.12 -17.92 -8.47
CA ALA A 17 16.51 -18.23 -9.77
C ALA A 17 16.28 -19.73 -10.02
N ASP A 18 17.08 -20.60 -9.39
CA ASP A 18 17.01 -22.05 -9.56
C ASP A 18 16.31 -22.75 -8.37
N ALA A 19 16.09 -22.04 -7.26
CA ALA A 19 15.50 -22.57 -6.04
C ALA A 19 14.07 -23.06 -6.23
N ALA A 20 13.24 -22.31 -6.96
CA ALA A 20 11.86 -22.71 -7.27
C ALA A 20 11.81 -23.95 -8.18
N ARG A 21 12.68 -24.00 -9.20
CA ARG A 21 12.79 -25.13 -10.14
C ARG A 21 13.24 -26.40 -9.44
N VAL A 22 14.31 -26.32 -8.64
CA VAL A 22 14.85 -27.47 -7.90
C VAL A 22 13.88 -27.94 -6.82
N SER A 23 13.21 -27.03 -6.10
CA SER A 23 12.17 -27.39 -5.14
C SER A 23 10.98 -28.08 -5.82
N GLY A 24 10.59 -27.64 -7.01
CA GLY A 24 9.56 -28.29 -7.82
C GLY A 24 9.92 -29.73 -8.20
N ARG A 25 11.16 -29.95 -8.61
CA ARG A 25 11.70 -31.26 -9.01
C ARG A 25 11.88 -32.22 -7.83
N LEU A 26 12.35 -31.73 -6.69
CA LEU A 26 12.46 -32.51 -5.45
C LEU A 26 11.11 -33.06 -4.99
N LYS A 27 10.04 -32.27 -5.07
CA LYS A 27 8.68 -32.75 -4.76
C LYS A 27 8.24 -33.91 -5.67
N ILE A 28 8.60 -33.84 -6.95
CA ILE A 28 8.29 -34.90 -7.93
C ILE A 28 9.08 -36.16 -7.59
N LEU A 29 10.38 -36.03 -7.33
CA LEU A 29 11.22 -37.15 -6.90
C LEU A 29 10.68 -37.80 -5.63
N ARG A 30 10.25 -37.03 -4.64
CA ARG A 30 9.69 -37.58 -3.39
C ARG A 30 8.44 -38.43 -3.64
N ARG A 31 7.58 -38.03 -4.59
CA ARG A 31 6.41 -38.83 -5.01
C ARG A 31 6.81 -40.08 -5.79
N LEU A 32 7.82 -39.99 -6.65
CA LEU A 32 8.32 -41.13 -7.43
C LEU A 32 9.05 -42.17 -6.56
N GLN A 33 9.52 -41.80 -5.37
CA GLN A 33 10.25 -42.70 -4.46
C GLN A 33 9.41 -43.92 -4.02
N SER A 34 8.07 -43.80 -4.00
CA SER A 34 7.17 -44.90 -3.65
C SER A 34 7.11 -45.99 -4.73
N THR A 35 7.50 -45.66 -5.97
CA THR A 35 7.34 -46.54 -7.14
C THR A 35 8.63 -46.76 -7.92
N CYS A 36 9.71 -46.03 -7.61
CA CYS A 36 10.97 -46.07 -8.32
C CYS A 36 12.15 -46.03 -7.33
N LYS A 37 13.21 -46.77 -7.65
CA LYS A 37 14.49 -46.71 -6.95
C LYS A 37 15.40 -45.65 -7.59
N PHE A 38 16.11 -44.89 -6.77
CA PHE A 38 16.87 -43.71 -7.20
C PHE A 38 18.38 -43.89 -7.09
N GLU A 39 19.10 -43.50 -8.13
CA GLU A 39 20.54 -43.27 -8.07
C GLU A 39 20.82 -41.82 -7.65
N TYR A 40 20.63 -41.53 -6.36
CA TYR A 40 20.72 -40.17 -5.80
C TYR A 40 21.92 -39.33 -6.27
N PRO A 41 23.16 -39.86 -6.38
CA PRO A 41 24.29 -39.08 -6.88
C PRO A 41 24.12 -38.61 -8.34
N LYS A 42 23.55 -39.45 -9.21
CA LYS A 42 23.29 -39.08 -10.61
C LYS A 42 22.14 -38.08 -10.71
N ILE A 43 21.10 -38.27 -9.89
CA ILE A 43 19.97 -37.35 -9.82
C ILE A 43 20.43 -35.95 -9.38
N LEU A 44 21.35 -35.85 -8.41
CA LEU A 44 21.93 -34.56 -8.00
C LEU A 44 22.59 -33.82 -9.17
N GLY A 45 23.32 -34.56 -10.03
CA GLY A 45 24.02 -33.99 -11.19
C GLY A 45 23.08 -33.38 -12.24
N ILE A 46 21.86 -33.91 -12.37
CA ILE A 46 20.89 -33.46 -13.38
C ILE A 46 19.85 -32.50 -12.80
N LEU A 47 19.68 -32.44 -11.49
CA LEU A 47 18.61 -31.70 -10.81
C LEU A 47 18.56 -30.20 -11.18
N LYS A 48 19.74 -29.61 -11.45
CA LYS A 48 19.90 -28.19 -11.77
C LYS A 48 19.73 -27.86 -13.26
N GLN A 49 19.62 -28.85 -14.14
CA GLN A 49 19.50 -28.66 -15.60
C GLN A 49 18.38 -27.67 -15.96
N LYS A 50 18.66 -26.67 -16.79
CA LYS A 50 17.66 -25.65 -17.16
C LYS A 50 16.64 -26.20 -18.15
N ASP A 51 17.11 -27.00 -19.09
CA ASP A 51 16.27 -27.70 -20.06
C ASP A 51 15.39 -28.74 -19.37
N HIS A 52 14.08 -28.63 -19.60
CA HIS A 52 13.08 -29.46 -18.94
C HIS A 52 13.01 -30.86 -19.55
N ASP A 53 13.04 -30.97 -20.87
CA ASP A 53 12.91 -32.23 -21.59
C ASP A 53 14.18 -33.08 -21.46
N LYS A 54 15.33 -32.41 -21.43
CA LYS A 54 16.60 -33.06 -21.11
C LYS A 54 16.62 -33.61 -19.69
N TRP A 55 16.09 -32.85 -18.72
CA TRP A 55 16.00 -33.31 -17.34
C TRP A 55 15.08 -34.52 -17.17
N ILE A 56 13.94 -34.56 -17.86
CA ILE A 56 13.03 -35.71 -17.82
C ILE A 56 13.71 -36.96 -18.39
N THR A 57 14.37 -36.82 -19.54
CA THR A 57 15.10 -37.91 -20.20
C THR A 57 16.22 -38.45 -19.31
N ASP A 58 17.04 -37.57 -18.74
CA ASP A 58 18.15 -37.95 -17.88
C ASP A 58 17.67 -38.52 -16.54
N LEU A 59 16.54 -38.02 -16.01
CA LEU A 59 15.91 -38.57 -14.81
C LEU A 59 15.48 -40.01 -15.05
N TYR A 60 14.78 -40.29 -16.15
CA TYR A 60 14.38 -41.65 -16.53
C TYR A 60 15.58 -42.60 -16.59
N ASN A 61 16.71 -42.15 -17.14
CA ASN A 61 17.95 -42.93 -17.22
C ASN A 61 18.64 -43.18 -15.86
N CYS A 62 18.31 -42.39 -14.83
CA CYS A 62 18.83 -42.52 -13.47
C CYS A 62 17.92 -43.31 -12.52
N LEU A 63 16.73 -43.73 -12.98
CA LEU A 63 15.84 -44.60 -12.21
C LEU A 63 16.32 -46.05 -12.35
N VAL A 64 16.47 -46.75 -11.22
CA VAL A 64 16.93 -48.14 -11.20
C VAL A 64 15.79 -49.03 -11.72
N LYS A 65 15.86 -49.31 -13.03
CA LYS A 65 15.07 -50.22 -13.87
C LYS A 65 13.94 -50.96 -13.16
N ASP A 66 12.76 -50.35 -13.20
CA ASP A 66 11.53 -51.13 -13.38
C ASP A 66 11.02 -50.85 -14.80
N LYS A 67 10.62 -51.90 -15.54
CA LYS A 67 10.43 -51.88 -17.01
C LYS A 67 9.21 -51.08 -17.48
N LYS A 68 9.04 -49.82 -17.08
CA LYS A 68 8.03 -48.92 -17.66
C LYS A 68 8.60 -48.19 -18.86
N SER A 69 7.80 -48.05 -19.92
CA SER A 69 8.25 -47.33 -21.11
C SER A 69 8.42 -45.83 -20.81
N LEU A 70 9.32 -45.15 -21.53
CA LEU A 70 9.49 -43.69 -21.40
C LEU A 70 8.18 -42.92 -21.63
N ALA A 71 7.28 -43.46 -22.45
CA ALA A 71 5.95 -42.89 -22.69
C ALA A 71 5.04 -42.97 -21.45
N GLU A 72 5.03 -44.09 -20.74
CA GLU A 72 4.30 -44.25 -19.47
C GLU A 72 4.89 -43.39 -18.36
N PHE A 73 6.22 -43.21 -18.34
CA PHE A 73 6.87 -42.29 -17.42
C PHE A 73 6.46 -40.84 -17.68
N ARG A 74 6.42 -40.43 -18.96
CA ARG A 74 5.94 -39.09 -19.37
C ARG A 74 4.47 -38.87 -19.06
N ALA A 75 3.60 -39.87 -19.23
CA ALA A 75 2.19 -39.78 -18.86
C ALA A 75 2.02 -39.55 -17.36
N ASN A 76 2.63 -40.41 -16.52
CA ASN A 76 2.61 -40.25 -15.06
C ASN A 76 3.22 -38.91 -14.61
N TYR A 77 4.28 -38.44 -15.27
CA TYR A 77 4.89 -37.15 -15.01
C TYR A 77 3.92 -35.97 -15.29
N THR A 78 3.19 -36.05 -16.40
CA THR A 78 2.21 -35.04 -16.82
C THR A 78 0.99 -35.02 -15.89
N ASP A 79 0.53 -36.19 -15.45
CA ASP A 79 -0.56 -36.32 -14.47
C ASP A 79 -0.18 -35.73 -13.11
N ILE A 80 1.08 -35.93 -12.67
CA ILE A 80 1.59 -35.31 -11.43
C ILE A 80 1.70 -33.78 -11.56
N GLN A 81 2.02 -33.26 -12.74
CA GLN A 81 2.02 -31.81 -13.03
C GLN A 81 0.59 -31.23 -13.03
N ALA A 82 -0.36 -31.90 -13.68
CA ALA A 82 -1.77 -31.49 -13.72
C ALA A 82 -2.41 -31.51 -12.32
N SER A 83 -2.13 -32.56 -11.54
CA SER A 83 -2.54 -32.67 -10.13
C SER A 83 -1.98 -31.51 -9.29
N LYS A 84 -0.75 -31.05 -9.55
CA LYS A 84 -0.13 -29.92 -8.86
C LYS A 84 -0.74 -28.57 -9.27
N ALA A 85 -1.10 -28.39 -10.54
CA ALA A 85 -1.81 -27.19 -11.00
C ALA A 85 -3.22 -27.11 -10.39
N ALA A 86 -3.91 -28.25 -10.28
CA ALA A 86 -5.22 -28.35 -9.62
C ALA A 86 -5.14 -28.16 -8.10
N GLU A 87 -4.14 -28.75 -7.43
CA GLU A 87 -3.88 -28.53 -5.98
C GLU A 87 -3.50 -27.07 -5.69
N GLN A 88 -2.72 -26.42 -6.57
CA GLN A 88 -2.36 -25.02 -6.43
C GLN A 88 -3.57 -24.10 -6.68
N ALA A 89 -4.38 -24.36 -7.71
CA ALA A 89 -5.62 -23.63 -7.94
C ALA A 89 -6.61 -23.79 -6.76
N ALA A 90 -6.73 -25.00 -6.19
CA ALA A 90 -7.54 -25.24 -5.00
C ALA A 90 -6.97 -24.55 -3.74
N LYS A 91 -5.63 -24.42 -3.63
CA LYS A 91 -4.96 -23.72 -2.53
C LYS A 91 -5.10 -22.21 -2.66
N ASP A 92 -5.01 -21.66 -3.86
CA ASP A 92 -5.23 -20.24 -4.17
C ASP A 92 -6.71 -19.88 -3.98
N GLN A 93 -7.63 -20.80 -4.29
CA GLN A 93 -9.06 -20.66 -4.00
C GLN A 93 -9.35 -20.74 -2.50
N ARG A 94 -8.65 -21.59 -1.74
CA ARG A 94 -8.71 -21.61 -0.27
C ARG A 94 -8.13 -20.35 0.36
N LEU A 95 -7.00 -19.84 -0.14
CA LEU A 95 -6.41 -18.56 0.28
C LEU A 95 -7.33 -17.37 -0.04
N SER A 96 -7.99 -17.38 -1.20
CA SER A 96 -9.04 -16.41 -1.54
C SER A 96 -10.24 -16.51 -0.59
N THR A 97 -10.61 -17.73 -0.19
CA THR A 97 -11.69 -17.98 0.77
C THR A 97 -11.30 -17.61 2.20
N GLU A 98 -10.06 -17.85 2.63
CA GLU A 98 -9.50 -17.45 3.92
C GLU A 98 -9.30 -15.93 3.99
N LEU A 99 -8.86 -15.28 2.91
CA LEU A 99 -8.82 -13.82 2.79
C LEU A 99 -10.24 -13.24 2.83
N SER A 100 -11.20 -13.87 2.15
CA SER A 100 -12.63 -13.51 2.22
C SER A 100 -13.20 -13.71 3.62
N ASN A 101 -12.84 -14.78 4.31
CA ASN A 101 -13.25 -15.06 5.68
C ASN A 101 -12.56 -14.15 6.70
N SER A 102 -11.30 -13.77 6.48
CA SER A 102 -10.57 -12.79 7.29
C SER A 102 -11.14 -11.39 7.09
N VAL A 103 -11.52 -11.03 5.85
CA VAL A 103 -12.25 -9.79 5.55
C VAL A 103 -13.65 -9.84 6.17
N LYS A 104 -14.35 -10.98 6.15
CA LYS A 104 -15.63 -11.15 6.85
C LYS A 104 -15.47 -11.06 8.35
N LYS A 105 -14.43 -11.67 8.94
CA LYS A 105 -14.11 -11.63 10.36
C LYS A 105 -13.71 -10.23 10.80
N TYR A 106 -12.87 -9.54 10.04
CA TYR A 106 -12.58 -8.12 10.22
C TYR A 106 -13.86 -7.27 10.13
N ASN A 107 -14.73 -7.54 9.16
CA ASN A 107 -16.02 -6.86 9.07
C ASN A 107 -16.95 -7.24 10.23
N GLN A 108 -16.90 -8.47 10.75
CA GLN A 108 -17.67 -8.92 11.92
C GLN A 108 -17.15 -8.30 13.21
N GLU A 109 -15.84 -8.32 13.46
CA GLU A 109 -15.18 -7.67 14.59
C GLU A 109 -15.36 -6.15 14.52
N LYS A 110 -15.34 -5.57 13.31
CA LYS A 110 -15.73 -4.17 13.07
C LYS A 110 -17.21 -3.94 13.37
N GLN A 111 -18.11 -4.84 12.98
CA GLN A 111 -19.55 -4.75 13.28
C GLN A 111 -19.85 -4.99 14.76
N GLU A 112 -19.08 -5.82 15.46
CA GLU A 112 -19.15 -6.08 16.90
C GLU A 112 -18.57 -4.91 17.69
N PHE A 113 -17.50 -4.27 17.20
CA PHE A 113 -17.01 -3.00 17.73
C PHE A 113 -18.01 -1.85 17.49
N ILE A 114 -18.69 -1.84 16.34
CA ILE A 114 -19.77 -0.89 16.00
C ILE A 114 -21.02 -1.16 16.85
N SER A 115 -21.37 -2.41 17.13
CA SER A 115 -22.55 -2.76 17.95
C SER A 115 -22.30 -2.56 19.45
N ALA A 116 -21.07 -2.76 19.92
CA ALA A 116 -20.62 -2.40 21.26
C ALA A 116 -20.47 -0.88 21.46
N SER A 117 -20.37 -0.11 20.36
CA SER A 117 -20.42 1.35 20.34
C SER A 117 -21.85 1.84 20.15
N THR A 118 -22.74 1.46 21.07
CA THR A 118 -24.14 1.89 21.07
C THR A 118 -24.23 3.37 21.44
N VAL A 119 -24.81 4.21 20.58
CA VAL A 119 -25.59 5.38 21.03
C VAL A 119 -26.93 5.39 20.31
N ILE A 120 -27.95 5.15 21.12
CA ILE A 120 -29.35 5.45 20.92
C ILE A 120 -29.50 6.98 20.87
N GLY A 121 -30.17 7.54 19.85
CA GLY A 121 -30.78 8.86 19.98
C GLY A 121 -30.71 9.77 18.75
N LYS A 122 -31.80 10.51 18.55
CA LYS A 122 -32.00 11.58 17.56
C LYS A 122 -30.99 12.74 17.74
N SER A 123 -30.81 13.55 16.67
CA SER A 123 -30.49 15.00 16.70
C SER A 123 -29.02 15.44 16.77
N THR A 124 -28.64 16.47 16.00
CA THR A 124 -27.66 17.59 16.23
C THR A 124 -26.32 17.38 16.98
N GLN A 125 -25.95 16.17 17.40
CA GLN A 125 -24.81 15.92 18.29
C GLN A 125 -23.47 15.79 17.54
N ILE A 126 -22.39 16.16 18.23
CA ILE A 126 -21.01 16.24 17.70
C ILE A 126 -20.46 14.85 17.33
N ASP A 127 -20.72 13.83 18.15
CA ASP A 127 -20.24 12.45 17.94
C ASP A 127 -21.22 11.65 17.08
N LYS A 128 -21.08 11.78 15.75
CA LYS A 128 -21.77 10.97 14.75
C LYS A 128 -20.75 10.07 14.05
N ARG A 129 -21.02 8.76 14.03
CA ARG A 129 -20.26 7.75 13.30
C ARG A 129 -21.09 7.25 12.12
N MET A 130 -20.47 6.97 10.98
CA MET A 130 -21.20 6.48 9.81
C MET A 130 -21.52 4.99 9.96
N THR A 131 -22.80 4.64 10.09
CA THR A 131 -23.32 3.29 9.88
C THR A 131 -23.90 3.22 8.48
N ARG A 132 -23.69 2.11 7.76
CA ARG A 132 -24.31 1.89 6.45
C ARG A 132 -25.81 1.69 6.65
N SER A 133 -26.65 2.69 6.41
CA SER A 133 -28.01 2.46 5.93
C SER A 133 -28.02 2.62 4.41
N ALA A 134 -28.92 1.89 3.73
CA ALA A 134 -29.07 1.92 2.28
C ALA A 134 -29.85 3.17 1.77
N ASP A 135 -30.25 4.06 2.69
CA ASP A 135 -31.16 5.17 2.42
C ASP A 135 -30.44 6.53 2.46
N ILE A 136 -30.92 7.47 1.66
CA ILE A 136 -30.45 8.87 1.66
C ILE A 136 -30.81 9.48 3.03
N PRO A 137 -29.86 10.09 3.77
CA PRO A 137 -30.13 10.67 5.08
C PRO A 137 -31.20 11.76 4.99
N LEU A 138 -32.11 11.79 5.98
CA LEU A 138 -33.03 12.92 6.12
C LEU A 138 -32.24 14.18 6.52
N ALA A 139 -32.73 15.36 6.13
CA ALA A 139 -32.06 16.64 6.46
C ALA A 139 -31.86 16.84 7.98
N SER A 140 -32.72 16.27 8.81
CA SER A 140 -32.63 16.27 10.28
C SER A 140 -31.51 15.37 10.84
N GLU A 141 -30.95 14.49 10.03
CA GLU A 141 -29.88 13.54 10.40
C GLU A 141 -28.49 14.06 9.99
N VAL A 142 -28.43 15.15 9.22
CA VAL A 142 -27.18 15.75 8.75
C VAL A 142 -26.79 16.90 9.68
N ARG A 143 -25.53 16.90 10.16
CA ARG A 143 -25.00 17.96 11.02
C ARG A 143 -24.86 19.26 10.24
N THR A 144 -25.19 20.40 10.86
CA THR A 144 -25.01 21.73 10.25
C THR A 144 -23.52 22.02 10.00
N PRO A 145 -23.17 22.94 9.07
CA PRO A 145 -21.77 23.29 8.78
C PRO A 145 -20.99 23.72 10.02
N ASP A 146 -21.58 24.54 10.90
CA ASP A 146 -20.97 24.97 12.16
C ASP A 146 -20.68 23.80 13.11
N THR A 147 -21.61 22.84 13.18
CA THR A 147 -21.46 21.64 14.00
C THR A 147 -20.36 20.73 13.44
N LEU A 148 -20.27 20.63 12.12
CA LEU A 148 -19.21 19.88 11.44
C LEU A 148 -17.84 20.50 11.64
N ALA A 149 -17.73 21.83 11.58
CA ALA A 149 -16.47 22.55 11.81
C ALA A 149 -15.98 22.34 13.26
N LYS A 150 -16.89 22.41 14.24
CA LYS A 150 -16.56 22.11 15.65
C LYS A 150 -16.18 20.64 15.85
N ALA A 151 -16.90 19.71 15.23
CA ALA A 151 -16.59 18.29 15.31
C ALA A 151 -15.22 17.97 14.70
N LEU A 152 -14.89 18.61 13.57
CA LEU A 152 -13.59 18.49 12.93
C LEU A 152 -12.48 19.00 13.86
N ASP A 153 -12.65 20.17 14.47
CA ASP A 153 -11.67 20.74 15.42
C ASP A 153 -11.40 19.78 16.60
N VAL A 154 -12.47 19.35 17.28
CA VAL A 154 -12.38 18.49 18.47
C VAL A 154 -11.72 17.15 18.14
N PHE A 155 -12.22 16.44 17.12
CA PHE A 155 -11.69 15.10 16.83
C PHE A 155 -10.29 15.14 16.26
N SER A 156 -9.94 16.17 15.49
CA SER A 156 -8.58 16.30 14.95
C SER A 156 -7.59 16.59 16.06
N ARG A 157 -7.96 17.40 17.05
CA ARG A 157 -7.14 17.65 18.25
C ARG A 157 -6.92 16.37 19.04
N GLU A 158 -7.99 15.66 19.41
CA GLU A 158 -7.91 14.37 20.11
C GLU A 158 -6.98 13.38 19.39
N PHE A 159 -7.10 13.30 18.05
CA PHE A 159 -6.29 12.40 17.25
C PHE A 159 -4.82 12.82 17.13
N PHE A 160 -4.51 14.10 16.90
CA PHE A 160 -3.12 14.56 16.73
C PHE A 160 -2.31 14.53 18.03
N GLU A 161 -2.98 14.65 19.16
CA GLU A 161 -2.42 14.48 20.50
C GLU A 161 -2.23 13.00 20.88
N SER A 162 -2.97 12.09 20.23
CA SER A 162 -2.87 10.65 20.46
C SER A 162 -1.55 10.06 19.94
N ASN A 163 -1.05 9.04 20.64
CA ASN A 163 0.06 8.22 20.15
C ASN A 163 -0.50 7.15 19.21
N ILE A 164 -0.42 7.41 17.91
CA ILE A 164 -0.87 6.49 16.87
C ILE A 164 0.32 5.67 16.38
N VAL A 165 0.16 4.34 16.36
CA VAL A 165 1.12 3.46 15.71
C VAL A 165 0.71 3.28 14.24
N PRO A 166 1.54 3.69 13.27
CA PRO A 166 1.24 3.48 11.86
C PRO A 166 1.05 2.00 11.56
N ARG A 167 0.04 1.67 10.74
CA ARG A 167 -0.15 0.31 10.25
C ARG A 167 1.13 -0.18 9.57
N PRO A 168 1.69 -1.35 9.97
CA PRO A 168 2.86 -1.89 9.30
C PRO A 168 2.51 -2.37 7.88
N ASP A 169 3.51 -2.44 7.01
CA ASP A 169 3.31 -3.02 5.68
C ASP A 169 2.96 -4.52 5.81
N PRO A 170 2.07 -5.05 4.95
CA PRO A 170 1.77 -6.48 4.93
C PRO A 170 3.03 -7.33 4.72
N THR A 171 3.17 -8.40 5.50
CA THR A 171 4.24 -9.39 5.33
C THR A 171 3.65 -10.74 4.94
N PRO A 172 4.46 -11.70 4.44
CA PRO A 172 3.99 -13.05 4.17
C PRO A 172 3.33 -13.74 5.38
N GLU A 173 3.76 -13.39 6.60
CA GLU A 173 3.25 -13.91 7.87
C GLU A 173 2.01 -13.16 8.38
N LEU A 174 1.84 -11.88 8.00
CA LEU A 174 0.73 -11.03 8.41
C LEU A 174 0.22 -10.22 7.21
N LEU A 175 -0.69 -10.84 6.45
CA LEU A 175 -1.25 -10.27 5.22
C LEU A 175 -2.19 -9.07 5.47
N ASP A 176 -2.84 -9.01 6.63
CA ASP A 176 -3.78 -7.94 6.99
C ASP A 176 -3.48 -7.42 8.41
N PRO A 177 -2.40 -6.62 8.58
CA PRO A 177 -2.06 -6.09 9.90
C PRO A 177 -3.16 -5.15 10.41
N PRO A 178 -3.47 -5.16 11.71
CA PRO A 178 -4.52 -4.33 12.27
C PRO A 178 -4.13 -2.85 12.24
N TYR A 179 -5.15 -1.99 12.17
CA TYR A 179 -4.99 -0.55 12.39
C TYR A 179 -5.00 -0.24 13.89
N ASP A 180 -4.38 0.89 14.26
CA ASP A 180 -4.48 1.44 15.61
C ASP A 180 -5.96 1.77 15.94
N PRO A 181 -6.48 1.36 17.13
CA PRO A 181 -7.85 1.63 17.53
C PRO A 181 -8.21 3.13 17.53
N ASN A 182 -7.28 4.00 17.92
CA ASN A 182 -7.50 5.44 17.93
C ASN A 182 -7.58 5.99 16.51
N TYR A 183 -6.80 5.42 15.58
CA TYR A 183 -6.95 5.72 14.16
C TYR A 183 -8.31 5.28 13.62
N LEU A 184 -8.77 4.06 13.92
CA LEU A 184 -10.07 3.57 13.46
C LEU A 184 -11.23 4.42 13.97
N LEU A 185 -11.17 4.85 15.24
CA LEU A 185 -12.14 5.75 15.84
C LEU A 185 -12.18 7.10 15.12
N PHE A 186 -11.00 7.70 14.89
CA PHE A 186 -10.90 8.95 14.17
C PHE A 186 -11.36 8.82 12.72
N GLN A 187 -10.96 7.75 12.03
CA GLN A 187 -11.33 7.45 10.65
C GLN A 187 -12.86 7.41 10.48
N ALA A 188 -13.57 6.73 11.39
CA ALA A 188 -15.02 6.66 11.34
C ALA A 188 -15.69 8.05 11.48
N ARG A 189 -15.14 8.91 12.34
CA ARG A 189 -15.65 10.26 12.61
C ARG A 189 -15.35 11.22 11.46
N ILE A 190 -14.12 11.25 10.95
CA ILE A 190 -13.73 12.12 9.82
C ILE A 190 -14.46 11.73 8.54
N TYR A 191 -14.69 10.43 8.32
CA TYR A 191 -15.48 9.95 7.19
C TYR A 191 -16.94 10.41 7.28
N ALA A 192 -17.55 10.34 8.46
CA ALA A 192 -18.90 10.85 8.69
C ALA A 192 -19.00 12.37 8.46
N ILE A 193 -17.98 13.13 8.89
CA ILE A 193 -17.91 14.59 8.67
C ILE A 193 -17.87 14.92 7.18
N ARG A 194 -16.96 14.26 6.43
CA ARG A 194 -16.84 14.46 4.98
C ARG A 194 -18.11 14.03 4.22
N TYR A 195 -18.76 12.96 4.67
CA TYR A 195 -20.03 12.52 4.11
C TYR A 195 -21.13 13.57 4.33
N ASP A 196 -21.25 14.11 5.54
CA ASP A 196 -22.25 15.15 5.83
C ASP A 196 -22.01 16.44 5.02
N TYR A 197 -20.75 16.86 4.81
CA TYR A 197 -20.44 17.98 3.90
C TYR A 197 -20.87 17.67 2.46
N ARG A 198 -20.62 16.44 1.98
CA ARG A 198 -21.01 16.01 0.63
C ARG A 198 -22.53 15.99 0.44
N VAL A 199 -23.28 15.49 1.41
CA VAL A 199 -24.76 15.45 1.36
C VAL A 199 -25.34 16.87 1.31
N GLN A 200 -24.69 17.84 1.96
CA GLN A 200 -25.10 19.25 1.93
C GLN A 200 -24.64 20.01 0.68
N GLY A 201 -23.83 19.39 -0.20
CA GLY A 201 -23.24 20.08 -1.35
C GLY A 201 -22.20 21.15 -0.96
N VAL A 202 -21.59 21.03 0.22
CA VAL A 202 -20.55 21.96 0.68
C VAL A 202 -19.21 21.55 0.07
N GLU A 203 -18.69 22.35 -0.86
CA GLU A 203 -17.38 22.17 -1.50
C GLU A 203 -16.35 23.23 -1.06
N GLY A 204 -16.68 24.02 -0.04
CA GLY A 204 -15.88 25.16 0.42
C GLY A 204 -14.64 24.82 1.26
N LYS A 205 -14.19 25.83 2.01
CA LYS A 205 -12.98 25.77 2.86
C LYS A 205 -13.02 24.65 3.89
N GLU A 206 -14.19 24.40 4.48
CA GLU A 206 -14.41 23.40 5.51
C GLU A 206 -14.21 21.97 4.99
N ALA A 207 -14.80 21.66 3.84
CA ALA A 207 -14.68 20.34 3.21
C ALA A 207 -13.23 20.09 2.75
N THR A 208 -12.57 21.13 2.23
CA THR A 208 -11.14 21.09 1.86
C THR A 208 -10.27 20.81 3.09
N CYS A 209 -10.54 21.48 4.22
CA CYS A 209 -9.85 21.23 5.48
C CYS A 209 -10.06 19.79 5.97
N ALA A 210 -11.28 19.28 5.93
CA ALA A 210 -11.57 17.89 6.32
C ALA A 210 -10.81 16.86 5.45
N ALA A 211 -10.69 17.12 4.14
CA ALA A 211 -9.88 16.28 3.25
C ALA A 211 -8.39 16.33 3.59
N ARG A 212 -7.86 17.52 3.91
CA ARG A 212 -6.48 17.72 4.35
C ARG A 212 -6.16 16.95 5.63
N VAL A 213 -7.05 17.03 6.62
CA VAL A 213 -6.95 16.27 7.86
C VAL A 213 -7.01 14.76 7.60
N SER A 214 -7.90 14.30 6.72
CA SER A 214 -7.95 12.89 6.29
C SER A 214 -6.64 12.42 5.65
N ILE A 215 -5.97 13.26 4.86
CA ILE A 215 -4.66 12.95 4.27
C ILE A 215 -3.62 12.75 5.38
N ILE A 216 -3.50 13.71 6.31
CA ILE A 216 -2.56 13.63 7.42
C ILE A 216 -2.83 12.37 8.25
N ALA A 217 -4.07 12.14 8.65
CA ALA A 217 -4.45 10.99 9.44
C ALA A 217 -4.23 9.67 8.69
N GLY A 218 -4.52 9.61 7.39
CA GLY A 218 -4.26 8.44 6.55
C GLY A 218 -2.77 8.10 6.49
N ILE A 219 -1.89 9.09 6.36
CA ILE A 219 -0.44 8.89 6.40
C ILE A 219 0.00 8.37 7.78
N LEU A 220 -0.43 9.02 8.86
CA LEU A 220 -0.06 8.62 10.23
C LEU A 220 -0.60 7.23 10.61
N GLY A 221 -1.80 6.87 10.14
CA GLY A 221 -2.41 5.56 10.37
C GLY A 221 -1.93 4.47 9.42
N GLY A 222 -1.16 4.79 8.37
CA GLY A 222 -0.77 3.83 7.33
C GLY A 222 -1.93 3.39 6.42
N ASP A 223 -3.00 4.20 6.32
CA ASP A 223 -4.10 3.95 5.39
C ASP A 223 -3.87 4.62 4.04
N VAL A 224 -3.20 3.88 3.17
CA VAL A 224 -2.91 4.29 1.79
C VAL A 224 -4.18 4.63 1.02
N ARG A 225 -5.27 3.90 1.25
CA ARG A 225 -6.50 4.04 0.47
C ARG A 225 -7.23 5.32 0.85
N GLU A 226 -7.35 5.60 2.14
CA GLU A 226 -7.98 6.83 2.62
C GLU A 226 -7.16 8.06 2.19
N ALA A 227 -5.84 8.04 2.36
CA ALA A 227 -4.98 9.13 1.89
C ALA A 227 -5.12 9.35 0.37
N THR A 228 -5.06 8.26 -0.42
CA THR A 228 -5.19 8.32 -1.88
C THR A 228 -6.51 8.95 -2.33
N ARG A 229 -7.62 8.55 -1.72
CA ARG A 229 -8.95 9.06 -2.06
C ARG A 229 -9.12 10.56 -1.79
N CYS A 230 -8.34 11.11 -0.86
CA CYS A 230 -8.48 12.50 -0.46
C CYS A 230 -7.64 13.47 -1.30
N TRP A 231 -6.56 13.00 -1.95
CA TRP A 231 -5.72 13.85 -2.79
C TRP A 231 -6.49 14.51 -3.93
N ASP A 232 -7.26 13.75 -4.71
CA ASP A 232 -8.01 14.29 -5.86
C ASP A 232 -8.97 15.40 -5.46
N PHE A 233 -9.70 15.20 -4.35
CA PHE A 233 -10.62 16.21 -3.83
C PHE A 233 -9.84 17.43 -3.33
N TYR A 234 -8.76 17.21 -2.57
CA TYR A 234 -7.95 18.28 -2.01
C TYR A 234 -7.31 19.13 -3.11
N PHE A 235 -6.72 18.55 -4.16
CA PHE A 235 -6.10 19.34 -5.23
C PHE A 235 -7.13 20.08 -6.09
N LYS A 236 -8.35 19.55 -6.23
CA LYS A 236 -9.44 20.27 -6.93
C LYS A 236 -9.90 21.52 -6.18
N ALA A 237 -10.10 21.42 -4.87
CA ALA A 237 -10.66 22.51 -4.07
C ALA A 237 -9.59 23.40 -3.40
N GLY A 238 -8.40 22.84 -3.16
CA GLY A 238 -7.32 23.42 -2.37
C GLY A 238 -6.68 24.64 -3.01
N ILE A 239 -6.66 24.75 -4.33
CA ILE A 239 -6.15 25.97 -5.00
C ILE A 239 -7.00 27.19 -4.65
N VAL A 240 -8.32 27.01 -4.51
CA VAL A 240 -9.25 28.10 -4.22
C VAL A 240 -9.31 28.35 -2.71
N HIS A 241 -9.36 27.29 -1.92
CA HIS A 241 -9.71 27.39 -0.50
C HIS A 241 -8.54 27.19 0.47
N ASP A 242 -7.38 26.74 -0.01
CA ASP A 242 -6.19 26.42 0.78
C ASP A 242 -4.88 26.70 0.01
N ALA A 243 -4.87 27.75 -0.80
CA ALA A 243 -3.77 28.09 -1.72
C ALA A 243 -2.41 28.21 -1.00
N LYS A 244 -2.42 28.56 0.28
CA LYS A 244 -1.22 28.74 1.08
C LYS A 244 -0.60 27.43 1.58
N CYS A 245 -1.30 26.30 1.45
CA CYS A 245 -0.79 24.97 1.80
C CYS A 245 -0.55 24.08 0.58
N ILE A 246 -1.02 24.49 -0.61
CA ILE A 246 -1.04 23.64 -1.81
C ILE A 246 0.36 23.16 -2.21
N GLU A 247 1.37 24.02 -2.07
CA GLU A 247 2.77 23.70 -2.37
C GLU A 247 3.31 22.62 -1.42
N SER A 248 3.10 22.80 -0.12
CA SER A 248 3.52 21.86 0.91
C SER A 248 2.82 20.50 0.73
N PHE A 249 1.54 20.50 0.37
CA PHE A 249 0.79 19.26 0.13
C PHE A 249 1.14 18.59 -1.20
N ALA A 250 1.52 19.33 -2.24
CA ALA A 250 2.08 18.76 -3.46
C ALA A 250 3.40 18.03 -3.16
N LEU A 251 4.30 18.64 -2.39
CA LEU A 251 5.55 17.99 -1.99
C LEU A 251 5.34 16.84 -0.98
N LEU A 252 4.34 16.95 -0.10
CA LEU A 252 3.93 15.83 0.76
C LEU A 252 3.42 14.66 -0.09
N TYR A 253 2.68 14.92 -1.17
CA TYR A 253 2.21 13.89 -2.08
C TYR A 253 3.37 13.24 -2.84
N VAL A 254 4.39 14.01 -3.23
CA VAL A 254 5.65 13.48 -3.76
C VAL A 254 6.31 12.52 -2.76
N LEU A 255 6.46 12.90 -1.49
CA LEU A 255 7.03 12.00 -0.46
C LEU A 255 6.18 10.75 -0.25
N PHE A 256 4.86 10.90 -0.27
CA PHE A 256 3.92 9.79 -0.18
C PHE A 256 4.13 8.81 -1.34
N LEU A 257 4.09 9.28 -2.59
CA LEU A 257 4.30 8.44 -3.76
C LEU A 257 5.72 7.86 -3.81
N ALA A 258 6.75 8.61 -3.41
CA ALA A 258 8.12 8.11 -3.29
C ALA A 258 8.19 6.90 -2.35
N ARG A 259 7.58 6.99 -1.16
CA ARG A 259 7.51 5.86 -0.22
C ARG A 259 6.83 4.65 -0.84
N TYR A 260 5.69 4.81 -1.50
CA TYR A 260 4.95 3.67 -2.06
C TYR A 260 5.51 3.16 -3.40
N SER A 261 6.37 3.93 -4.08
CA SER A 261 7.01 3.52 -5.34
C SER A 261 7.97 2.33 -5.19
N PHE A 262 8.48 2.09 -3.97
CA PHE A 262 9.31 0.91 -3.65
C PHE A 262 8.50 -0.40 -3.64
N ILE A 263 7.17 -0.31 -3.50
CA ILE A 263 6.29 -1.47 -3.27
C ILE A 263 5.29 -1.65 -4.42
N ASP A 264 4.97 -0.59 -5.16
CA ASP A 264 3.97 -0.60 -6.23
C ASP A 264 4.45 0.17 -7.48
N THR A 265 4.61 -0.54 -8.59
CA THR A 265 5.01 0.03 -9.89
C THR A 265 4.05 1.10 -10.40
N ASN A 266 2.75 1.00 -10.08
CA ASN A 266 1.79 2.04 -10.43
C ASN A 266 2.09 3.35 -9.68
N ARG A 267 2.51 3.26 -8.42
CA ARG A 267 2.93 4.44 -7.63
C ARG A 267 4.23 5.03 -8.14
N LYS A 268 5.14 4.20 -8.63
CA LYS A 268 6.34 4.66 -9.33
C LYS A 268 5.98 5.47 -10.58
N HIS A 269 5.01 5.00 -11.38
CA HIS A 269 4.54 5.72 -12.56
C HIS A 269 3.84 7.04 -12.21
N GLN A 270 2.97 7.03 -11.19
CA GLN A 270 2.31 8.24 -10.68
C GLN A 270 3.33 9.26 -10.17
N LEU A 271 4.39 8.82 -9.48
CA LEU A 271 5.44 9.70 -9.00
C LEU A 271 6.15 10.41 -10.16
N THR A 272 6.55 9.66 -11.20
CA THR A 272 7.20 10.24 -12.38
C THR A 272 6.31 11.28 -13.04
N LYS A 273 5.03 10.96 -13.28
CA LYS A 273 4.07 11.90 -13.85
C LYS A 273 3.88 13.15 -13.01
N LEU A 274 3.73 13.00 -11.70
CA LEU A 274 3.57 14.13 -10.79
C LEU A 274 4.79 15.06 -10.83
N ILE A 275 6.00 14.50 -10.84
CA ILE A 275 7.25 15.26 -10.92
C ILE A 275 7.35 16.01 -12.26
N GLU A 276 7.05 15.34 -13.37
CA GLU A 276 7.01 15.97 -14.70
C GLU A 276 5.97 17.10 -14.76
N GLN A 277 4.80 16.88 -14.17
CA GLN A 277 3.76 17.89 -14.09
C GLN A 277 4.18 19.11 -13.27
N LEU A 278 4.78 18.89 -12.09
CA LEU A 278 5.32 19.97 -11.26
C LEU A 278 6.45 20.73 -11.99
N TYR A 279 7.31 20.02 -12.71
CA TYR A 279 8.37 20.65 -13.51
C TYR A 279 7.80 21.51 -14.65
N ALA A 280 6.77 21.04 -15.34
CA ALA A 280 6.06 21.82 -16.36
C ALA A 280 5.39 23.08 -15.77
N MET A 281 4.85 23.01 -14.55
CA MET A 281 4.30 24.19 -13.86
C MET A 281 5.39 25.20 -13.46
N ALA A 282 6.57 24.72 -13.08
CA ALA A 282 7.71 25.56 -12.71
C ALA A 282 8.40 26.19 -13.93
N HIS A 283 8.38 25.50 -15.08
CA HIS A 283 9.05 25.90 -16.32
C HIS A 283 8.08 25.84 -17.52
N PRO A 284 7.19 26.84 -17.66
CA PRO A 284 6.15 26.83 -18.70
C PRO A 284 6.70 26.74 -20.13
N ASP A 285 7.90 27.28 -20.35
CA ASP A 285 8.57 27.29 -21.65
C ASP A 285 9.18 25.92 -22.03
N ALA A 286 9.20 24.95 -21.11
CA ALA A 286 9.84 23.66 -21.29
C ALA A 286 8.88 22.49 -21.58
N ALA A 287 7.56 22.71 -21.60
CA ALA A 287 6.59 21.61 -21.49
C ALA A 287 5.95 21.14 -22.81
N LEU A 288 5.97 19.82 -23.03
CA LEU A 288 4.93 19.03 -23.70
C LEU A 288 3.88 18.65 -22.64
N ASP A 289 2.58 18.80 -22.92
CA ASP A 289 1.48 18.58 -21.96
C ASP A 289 1.57 17.21 -21.25
N PRO A 290 2.03 17.14 -19.98
CA PRO A 290 2.03 15.90 -19.22
C PRO A 290 0.62 15.64 -18.64
N PRO A 291 0.28 14.37 -18.34
CA PRO A 291 -0.98 14.05 -17.68
C PRO A 291 -1.08 14.75 -16.32
N GLN A 292 -2.29 15.25 -15.99
CA GLN A 292 -2.54 16.04 -14.79
C GLN A 292 -2.91 15.16 -13.59
N GLU A 293 -1.97 14.99 -12.64
CA GLU A 293 -2.19 14.39 -11.32
C GLU A 293 -2.77 15.39 -10.31
N ILE A 294 -2.38 16.67 -10.41
CA ILE A 294 -2.90 17.75 -9.55
C ILE A 294 -3.44 18.90 -10.40
N GLN A 295 -4.29 19.77 -9.86
CA GLN A 295 -4.72 20.96 -10.59
C GLN A 295 -3.57 21.98 -10.69
N PRO A 296 -3.43 22.71 -11.81
CA PRO A 296 -2.34 23.69 -11.98
C PRO A 296 -2.43 24.86 -10.99
N PHE A 297 -1.29 25.20 -10.38
CA PHE A 297 -1.10 26.42 -9.59
C PHE A 297 0.25 27.04 -9.94
N THR A 298 0.44 28.31 -9.59
CA THR A 298 1.72 29.03 -9.83
C THR A 298 2.71 28.73 -8.71
N PRO A 299 3.82 28.01 -8.97
CA PRO A 299 4.81 27.70 -7.94
C PRO A 299 5.59 28.96 -7.51
N SER A 300 5.86 29.07 -6.22
CA SER A 300 6.77 30.05 -5.65
C SER A 300 8.21 29.80 -6.10
N ALA A 301 9.04 30.84 -6.11
CA ALA A 301 10.46 30.70 -6.48
C ALA A 301 11.19 29.67 -5.60
N ILE A 302 10.80 29.55 -4.33
CA ILE A 302 11.35 28.54 -3.42
C ILE A 302 10.89 27.14 -3.84
N MET A 303 9.61 26.98 -4.18
CA MET A 303 9.09 25.69 -4.66
C MET A 303 9.78 25.23 -5.96
N VAL A 304 10.04 26.14 -6.90
CA VAL A 304 10.78 25.84 -8.16
C VAL A 304 12.12 25.16 -7.87
N VAL A 305 12.90 25.67 -6.91
CA VAL A 305 14.19 25.06 -6.52
C VAL A 305 14.01 23.62 -6.03
N HIS A 306 12.94 23.34 -5.27
CA HIS A 306 12.67 21.99 -4.77
C HIS A 306 12.24 21.05 -5.90
N ILE A 307 11.44 21.56 -6.85
CA ILE A 307 11.01 20.82 -8.04
C ILE A 307 12.21 20.45 -8.91
N ASP A 308 13.16 21.37 -9.14
CA ASP A 308 14.36 21.10 -9.93
C ASP A 308 15.23 20.00 -9.32
N CYS A 309 15.45 20.09 -8.01
CA CYS A 309 16.19 19.07 -7.26
C CYS A 309 15.49 17.71 -7.32
N LEU A 310 14.15 17.70 -7.18
CA LEU A 310 13.34 16.49 -7.25
C LEU A 310 13.34 15.85 -8.64
N HIS A 311 13.19 16.65 -9.69
CA HIS A 311 13.17 16.18 -11.08
C HIS A 311 14.50 15.52 -11.46
N THR A 312 15.62 16.07 -11.00
CA THR A 312 16.95 15.47 -11.17
C THR A 312 17.05 14.14 -10.39
N ALA A 313 16.69 14.14 -9.10
CA ALA A 313 16.79 12.98 -8.23
C ALA A 313 15.93 11.79 -8.67
N VAL A 314 14.71 12.03 -9.17
CA VAL A 314 13.81 10.97 -9.65
C VAL A 314 14.35 10.33 -10.93
N LYS A 315 14.96 11.12 -11.84
CA LYS A 315 15.64 10.58 -13.03
C LYS A 315 16.83 9.71 -12.67
N GLU A 316 17.59 10.11 -11.66
CA GLU A 316 18.77 9.39 -11.19
C GLU A 316 18.43 8.25 -10.21
N GLY A 317 17.16 8.09 -9.82
CA GLY A 317 16.70 7.07 -8.87
C GLY A 317 17.26 7.22 -7.45
N THR A 318 17.70 8.42 -7.06
CA THR A 318 18.44 8.65 -5.81
C THR A 318 17.80 9.74 -4.94
N TYR A 319 17.19 9.32 -3.83
CA TYR A 319 16.71 10.24 -2.80
C TYR A 319 17.77 10.37 -1.70
N ASN A 320 18.65 11.37 -1.79
CA ASN A 320 19.68 11.56 -0.76
C ASN A 320 19.12 12.29 0.48
N ASP A 321 19.83 12.14 1.61
CA ASP A 321 19.44 12.70 2.90
C ASP A 321 19.22 14.21 2.89
N ARG A 322 20.03 14.92 2.09
CA ARG A 322 19.98 16.39 2.00
C ARG A 322 18.70 16.83 1.28
N LEU A 323 18.34 16.17 0.18
CA LEU A 323 17.13 16.43 -0.59
C LEU A 323 15.88 16.15 0.26
N LEU A 324 15.82 14.99 0.91
CA LEU A 324 14.69 14.62 1.77
C LEU A 324 14.54 15.60 2.93
N SER A 325 15.64 16.04 3.54
CA SER A 325 15.62 17.04 4.62
C SER A 325 15.18 18.41 4.14
N LEU A 326 15.61 18.84 2.94
CA LEU A 326 15.23 20.11 2.33
C LEU A 326 13.72 20.15 2.07
N ILE A 327 13.20 19.13 1.38
CA ILE A 327 11.76 18.99 1.08
C ILE A 327 10.95 18.92 2.39
N GLY A 328 11.40 18.09 3.33
CA GLY A 328 10.73 17.96 4.62
C GLY A 328 10.68 19.26 5.41
N GLY A 329 11.77 20.03 5.39
CA GLY A 329 11.83 21.37 5.97
C GLY A 329 10.82 22.30 5.31
N PHE A 330 10.81 22.38 3.98
CA PHE A 330 9.85 23.20 3.25
C PHE A 330 8.42 22.85 3.62
N ILE A 331 8.01 21.57 3.55
CA ILE A 331 6.64 21.13 3.86
C ILE A 331 6.20 21.62 5.24
N VAL A 332 7.06 21.51 6.26
CA VAL A 332 6.70 21.87 7.65
C VAL A 332 6.68 23.39 7.87
N TYR A 333 7.59 24.13 7.24
CA TYR A 333 7.74 25.57 7.47
C TYR A 333 6.92 26.45 6.54
N SER A 334 6.59 25.99 5.32
CA SER A 334 5.84 26.78 4.33
C SER A 334 4.32 26.59 4.41
N ALA A 335 3.84 25.52 5.05
CA ALA A 335 2.41 25.27 5.18
C ALA A 335 1.73 26.29 6.11
N GLU A 336 1.08 27.31 5.56
CA GLU A 336 0.28 28.26 6.35
C GLU A 336 -1.11 27.70 6.65
N ILE A 337 -1.14 26.75 7.58
CA ILE A 337 -2.37 26.10 8.04
C ILE A 337 -3.36 27.14 8.58
N SER A 338 -4.54 27.20 7.96
CA SER A 338 -5.52 28.26 8.18
C SER A 338 -6.85 27.76 8.75
N TYR A 339 -6.84 27.07 9.90
CA TYR A 339 -8.08 26.72 10.63
C TYR A 339 -7.80 26.22 12.06
N GLY A 340 -7.86 27.07 13.09
CA GLY A 340 -7.97 26.72 14.54
C GLY A 340 -6.93 25.79 15.21
N LEU A 341 -6.16 25.04 14.44
CA LEU A 341 -5.33 23.90 14.80
C LEU A 341 -3.90 24.07 14.26
N LYS A 342 -3.49 25.31 13.95
CA LYS A 342 -2.24 25.60 13.23
C LYS A 342 -1.03 24.86 13.81
N ASP A 343 -0.87 24.90 15.13
CA ASP A 343 0.27 24.28 15.81
C ASP A 343 0.16 22.75 15.84
N LEU A 344 -1.03 22.22 16.09
CA LEU A 344 -1.30 20.77 16.14
C LEU A 344 -1.14 20.12 14.77
N GLU A 345 -1.68 20.74 13.73
CA GLU A 345 -1.55 20.25 12.36
C GLU A 345 -0.13 20.45 11.82
N SER A 346 0.57 21.52 12.17
CA SER A 346 2.00 21.67 11.82
C SER A 346 2.83 20.57 12.47
N HIS A 347 2.55 20.25 13.74
CA HIS A 347 3.17 19.13 14.43
C HIS A 347 2.84 17.78 13.79
N ALA A 348 1.57 17.53 13.46
CA ALA A 348 1.13 16.31 12.78
C ALA A 348 1.75 16.18 11.37
N LEU A 349 1.87 17.29 10.63
CA LEU A 349 2.55 17.34 9.34
C LEU A 349 4.05 17.01 9.49
N SER A 350 4.71 17.54 10.53
CA SER A 350 6.08 17.15 10.86
C SER A 350 6.21 15.65 11.16
N LYS A 351 5.25 15.07 11.88
CA LYS A 351 5.20 13.61 12.11
C LYS A 351 5.07 12.84 10.79
N CYS A 352 4.18 13.27 9.87
CA CYS A 352 4.03 12.66 8.55
C CYS A 352 5.33 12.69 7.75
N VAL A 353 5.97 13.85 7.66
CA VAL A 353 7.23 14.02 6.93
C VAL A 353 8.32 13.12 7.49
N ARG A 354 8.51 13.10 8.83
CA ARG A 354 9.50 12.23 9.48
C ARG A 354 9.21 10.75 9.24
N LEU A 355 7.94 10.34 9.30
CA LEU A 355 7.51 8.98 9.04
C LEU A 355 7.86 8.55 7.61
N LEU A 356 7.45 9.35 6.62
CA LEU A 356 7.69 9.05 5.20
C LEU A 356 9.19 9.03 4.88
N ILE A 357 9.95 10.01 5.34
CA ILE A 357 11.42 10.05 5.13
C ILE A 357 12.08 8.84 5.78
N ARG A 358 11.70 8.47 7.00
CA ARG A 358 12.23 7.28 7.68
C ARG A 358 11.93 6.01 6.88
N GLN A 359 10.72 5.88 6.34
CA GLN A 359 10.32 4.73 5.53
C GLN A 359 11.09 4.66 4.21
N ILE A 360 11.20 5.78 3.48
CA ILE A 360 11.99 5.88 2.23
C ILE A 360 13.44 5.44 2.48
N LYS A 361 14.09 5.97 3.52
CA LYS A 361 15.46 5.60 3.89
C LYS A 361 15.59 4.14 4.29
N GLY A 362 14.55 3.56 4.90
CA GLY A 362 14.49 2.14 5.22
C GLY A 362 14.59 1.30 3.95
N PHE A 363 13.69 1.54 2.99
CA PHE A 363 13.68 0.84 1.71
C PHE A 363 14.97 1.02 0.90
N GLN A 364 15.57 2.23 0.90
CA GLN A 364 16.84 2.48 0.19
C GLN A 364 18.05 1.72 0.79
N LYS A 365 17.99 1.29 2.05
CA LYS A 365 19.05 0.47 2.66
C LYS A 365 18.87 -1.03 2.39
N GLU A 366 17.67 -1.44 2.03
CA GLU A 366 17.32 -2.85 1.76
C GLU A 366 17.47 -3.22 0.27
N ALA A 367 17.41 -2.24 -0.63
CA ALA A 367 17.65 -2.36 -2.08
C ALA A 367 19.15 -2.31 -2.41
#